data_AF-A0A954S9W1-F1
#
_entry.id   AF-A0A954S9W1-F1
#
_cell.length_a   1.000
_cell.length_b   1.000
_cell.length_c   1.000
_cell.angle_alpha   90.00
_cell.angle_beta   90.00
_cell.angle_gamma   90.00
#
_symmetry.space_group_name_H-M   'P 1'
#
loop_
_entity.id
_entity.type
_entity.pdbx_description
1 polymer ?
#
loop_
_entity_poly.entity_id
_entity_poly.type
_entity_poly.pdbx_seq_one_letter_code
_entity_poly.pdbx_strand_id
1 'polypeptide(L)'
;MTTYYVATLARYVLVDATDEHEARVKGSAALWDLYADVRERLGCDVPIQIRTVRPATGEEVELMRWHNEMVARDSDGGSHRQDG
;
A
#
# COMPACT_ATOMS: atom_id res chain seq x y z
N MET A 1 8.70 14.24 -7.30
CA MET A 1 7.92 13.00 -7.12
C MET A 1 6.63 13.37 -6.42
N THR A 2 5.53 12.77 -6.86
CA THR A 2 4.18 13.02 -6.35
C THR A 2 3.61 11.70 -5.87
N THR A 3 2.88 11.72 -4.76
CA THR A 3 2.17 10.53 -4.29
C THR A 3 0.89 10.35 -5.11
N TYR A 4 0.72 9.17 -5.69
CA TYR A 4 -0.44 8.80 -6.50
C TYR A 4 -1.31 7.80 -5.74
N TYR A 5 -2.62 8.01 -5.83
CA TYR A 5 -3.66 7.09 -5.42
C TYR A 5 -3.98 6.14 -6.57
N VAL A 6 -3.67 4.86 -6.36
CA VAL A 6 -3.92 3.79 -7.32
C VAL A 6 -4.92 2.82 -6.71
N ALA A 7 -6.11 2.75 -7.29
CA ALA A 7 -7.20 1.94 -6.75
C ALA A 7 -7.77 0.93 -7.74
N THR A 8 -8.12 -0.21 -7.17
CA THR A 8 -8.97 -1.24 -7.76
C THR A 8 -10.39 -1.09 -7.21
N LEU A 9 -11.28 -2.04 -7.55
CA LEU A 9 -12.62 -2.09 -6.97
C LEU A 9 -12.61 -2.30 -5.44
N ALA A 10 -11.66 -3.08 -4.93
CA ALA A 10 -11.70 -3.58 -3.54
C ALA A 10 -10.60 -3.00 -2.65
N ARG A 11 -9.50 -2.55 -3.23
CA ARG A 11 -8.31 -2.06 -2.51
C ARG A 11 -7.63 -0.92 -3.25
N TYR A 12 -6.88 -0.12 -2.51
CA TYR A 12 -6.05 0.95 -3.05
C TYR A 12 -4.67 0.94 -2.40
N VAL A 13 -3.71 1.55 -3.09
CA VAL A 13 -2.35 1.80 -2.61
C VAL A 13 -1.94 3.22 -2.95
N LEU A 14 -1.06 3.79 -2.13
CA LEU A 14 -0.43 5.08 -2.36
C LEU A 14 1.03 4.84 -2.74
N VAL A 15 1.48 5.40 -3.87
CA VAL A 15 2.84 5.19 -4.39
C VAL A 15 3.46 6.50 -4.87
N ASP A 16 4.74 6.70 -4.61
CA ASP A 16 5.47 7.84 -5.16
C ASP A 16 5.91 7.59 -6.61
N ALA A 17 5.49 8.48 -7.51
CA ALA A 17 5.78 8.41 -8.94
C ALA A 17 5.98 9.81 -9.56
N THR A 18 6.55 9.85 -10.76
CA THR A 18 6.71 11.06 -11.58
C THR A 18 5.50 11.35 -12.45
N ASP A 19 4.77 10.30 -12.83
CA ASP A 19 3.63 10.36 -13.75
C ASP A 19 2.67 9.19 -13.51
N GLU A 20 1.48 9.28 -14.13
CA GLU A 20 0.42 8.27 -13.97
C GLU A 20 0.81 6.89 -14.51
N HIS A 21 1.67 6.83 -15.52
CA HIS A 21 2.11 5.56 -16.08
C HIS A 21 3.03 4.84 -15.08
N GLU A 22 4.02 5.55 -14.53
CA GLU A 22 4.88 5.01 -13.48
C GLU A 22 4.07 4.64 -12.22
N ALA A 23 3.11 5.48 -11.82
CA ALA A 23 2.21 5.18 -10.72
C ALA A 23 1.42 3.89 -10.95
N ARG A 24 0.92 3.66 -12.17
CA ARG A 24 0.19 2.45 -12.52
C ARG A 24 1.07 1.20 -12.42
N VAL A 25 2.32 1.27 -12.90
CA VAL A 25 3.26 0.15 -12.83
C VAL A 25 3.60 -0.18 -11.38
N LYS A 26 4.00 0.83 -10.59
CA LYS A 26 4.33 0.67 -9.17
C LYS A 26 3.13 0.20 -8.35
N GLY A 27 1.97 0.80 -8.58
CA GLY A 27 0.73 0.44 -7.91
C GLY A 27 0.28 -0.98 -8.23
N SER A 28 0.45 -1.44 -9.47
CA SER A 28 0.16 -2.84 -9.85
C SER A 28 1.02 -3.82 -9.05
N ALA A 29 2.33 -3.55 -8.93
CA ALA A 29 3.24 -4.40 -8.18
C ALA A 29 2.90 -4.42 -6.68
N ALA A 30 2.63 -3.26 -6.08
CA ALA A 30 2.24 -3.17 -4.67
C ALA A 30 0.90 -3.86 -4.37
N LEU A 31 -0.08 -3.73 -5.28
CA LEU A 31 -1.35 -4.45 -5.17
C LEU A 31 -1.13 -5.96 -5.27
N TRP A 32 -0.25 -6.42 -6.17
CA TRP A 32 0.07 -7.85 -6.31
C TRP A 32 0.62 -8.45 -5.01
N ASP A 33 1.53 -7.74 -4.37
CA ASP A 33 2.09 -8.11 -3.06
C ASP A 33 1.00 -8.14 -1.98
N LEU A 34 0.15 -7.11 -1.91
CA LEU A 34 -0.97 -7.04 -0.96
C LEU A 34 -1.99 -8.17 -1.12
N TYR A 35 -2.11 -8.74 -2.33
CA TYR A 35 -2.97 -9.89 -2.62
C TYR A 35 -2.24 -11.24 -2.52
N ALA A 36 -0.96 -11.29 -2.14
CA ALA A 36 -0.21 -12.55 -2.00
C ALA A 36 -0.91 -13.51 -1.02
N ASP A 37 -1.18 -13.07 0.21
CA ASP A 37 -1.89 -13.89 1.21
C ASP A 37 -3.28 -14.35 0.74
N VAL A 38 -3.99 -13.51 -0.01
CA VAL A 38 -5.32 -13.83 -0.53
C VAL A 38 -5.24 -14.93 -1.58
N ARG A 39 -4.24 -14.87 -2.46
CA ARG A 39 -4.00 -15.89 -3.49
C ARG A 39 -3.56 -17.21 -2.88
N GLU A 40 -2.68 -17.17 -1.87
CA GLU A 40 -2.30 -18.37 -1.12
C GLU A 40 -3.49 -19.02 -0.42
N ARG A 41 -4.37 -18.21 0.19
CA ARG A 41 -5.55 -18.72 0.89
C ARG A 41 -6.64 -19.25 -0.03
N LEU A 42 -6.86 -18.61 -1.18
CA LEU A 42 -7.92 -18.99 -2.12
C LEU A 42 -7.46 -20.00 -3.17
N GLY A 43 -6.14 -20.19 -3.33
CA GLY A 43 -5.57 -21.07 -4.34
C GLY A 43 -5.85 -20.65 -5.78
N CYS A 44 -6.23 -19.38 -5.99
CA CYS A 44 -6.55 -18.85 -7.32
C CYS A 44 -5.92 -17.48 -7.53
N ASP A 45 -5.62 -17.17 -8.80
CA ASP A 45 -5.13 -15.85 -9.18
C ASP A 45 -6.27 -14.83 -9.15
N VAL A 46 -6.07 -13.73 -8.43
CA VAL A 46 -7.06 -12.66 -8.30
C VAL A 46 -6.71 -11.59 -9.34
N PRO A 47 -7.56 -11.35 -10.36
CA PRO A 47 -7.27 -10.37 -11.38
C PRO A 47 -7.26 -8.95 -10.79
N ILE A 48 -6.11 -8.27 -10.90
CA ILE A 48 -5.95 -6.89 -10.43
C ILE A 48 -6.33 -5.93 -11.55
N GLN A 49 -7.54 -5.37 -11.46
CA GLN A 49 -8.01 -4.33 -12.38
C GLN A 49 -7.88 -2.95 -11.73
N ILE A 50 -6.88 -2.18 -12.15
CA ILE A 50 -6.73 -0.77 -11.75
C ILE A 50 -7.80 0.06 -12.45
N ARG A 51 -8.67 0.66 -11.65
CA ARG A 51 -9.78 1.51 -12.09
C ARG A 51 -9.45 3.00 -12.02
N THR A 52 -8.68 3.39 -11.01
CA THR A 52 -8.37 4.79 -10.75
C THR A 52 -6.87 4.95 -10.55
N VAL A 53 -6.29 5.92 -11.26
CA VAL A 53 -4.96 6.47 -11.00
C VAL A 53 -5.13 7.97 -10.98
N ARG A 54 -4.72 8.62 -9.89
CA ARG A 54 -4.71 10.09 -9.79
C ARG A 54 -3.69 10.53 -8.74
N PRO A 55 -3.26 11.79 -8.75
CA PRO A 55 -2.57 12.36 -7.59
C PRO A 55 -3.40 12.18 -6.32
N ALA A 56 -2.75 11.78 -5.23
CA ALA A 56 -3.38 11.69 -3.92
C ALA A 56 -3.70 13.09 -3.39
N THR A 57 -4.78 13.24 -2.63
CA THR A 57 -5.08 14.49 -1.94
C THR A 57 -4.13 14.66 -0.75
N GLY A 58 -4.00 15.90 -0.25
CA GLY A 58 -3.19 16.17 0.95
C GLY A 58 -3.61 15.31 2.14
N GLU A 59 -4.91 15.19 2.37
CA GLU A 59 -5.48 14.39 3.46
C GLU A 59 -5.14 12.90 3.34
N GLU A 60 -5.19 12.34 2.13
CA GLU A 60 -4.81 10.93 1.88
C GLU A 60 -3.32 10.69 2.16
N VAL A 61 -2.46 11.65 1.81
CA VAL A 61 -1.03 11.60 2.08
C VAL A 61 -0.74 11.73 3.57
N GLU A 62 -1.44 12.62 4.27
CA GLU A 62 -1.29 12.79 5.73
C GLU A 62 -1.72 11.53 6.48
N LEU A 63 -2.86 10.93 6.09
CA LEU A 63 -3.33 9.68 6.67
C LEU A 63 -2.34 8.53 6.46
N MET A 64 -1.76 8.43 5.26
CA MET A 64 -0.72 7.43 4.97
C MET A 64 0.52 7.62 5.83
N ARG A 65 0.99 8.87 5.99
CA ARG A 65 2.15 9.18 6.83
C ARG A 65 1.89 8.78 8.27
N TRP A 66 0.74 9.17 8.81
CA TRP A 66 0.32 8.78 10.15
C TRP A 66 0.26 7.25 10.32
N HIS A 67 -0.33 6.53 9.35
CA HIS A 67 -0.38 5.07 9.39
C HIS A 67 1.03 4.45 9.43
N ASN A 68 1.94 4.92 8.57
CA ASN A 68 3.31 4.43 8.54
C ASN A 68 4.08 4.74 9.84
N GLU A 69 3.87 5.92 10.43
CA GLU A 69 4.44 6.27 11.73
C GLU A 69 3.93 5.37 12.85
N MET A 70 2.64 5.02 12.85
CA MET A 70 2.07 4.12 13.85
C MET A 70 2.58 2.69 13.68
N VAL A 71 2.64 2.17 12.44
CA VAL A 71 3.22 0.84 12.15
C VAL A 71 4.69 0.78 12.58
N ALA A 72 5.47 1.83 12.32
CA ALA A 72 6.87 1.91 12.74
C ALA A 72 7.01 1.90 14.27
N ARG A 73 6.13 2.61 14.99
CA ARG A 73 6.09 2.60 16.47
C ARG A 73 5.69 1.25 17.04
N ASP A 74 4.70 0.59 16.47
CA ASP A 74 4.28 -0.75 16.89
C ASP A 74 5.37 -1.80 16.64
N SER A 75 6.17 -1.62 15.59
CA SER A 75 7.30 -2.50 15.27
C SER A 75 8.49 -2.30 16.22
N ASP A 76 8.65 -1.12 16.82
CA ASP A 76 9.72 -0.79 17.77
C ASP A 76 9.42 -1.27 19.21
N GLY A 77 8.15 -1.54 19.53
CA GLY A 77 7.70 -2.04 20.84
C GLY A 77 8.09 -3.49 21.18
N GLY A 78 8.82 -4.19 20.30
CA GLY A 78 9.23 -5.59 20.46
C GLY A 78 10.44 -5.85 21.35
N SER A 79 11.01 -4.84 22.03
CA SER A 79 12.21 -4.99 22.87
C SER A 79 11.94 -4.67 24.35
N HIS A 80 11.00 -5.38 25.00
CA HIS A 80 10.95 -5.39 26.47
C HIS A 80 10.32 -6.66 27.08
N ARG A 81 11.09 -7.76 27.09
CA ARG A 81 11.24 -8.66 28.26
C ARG A 81 12.26 -9.77 27.95
N GLN A 82 13.52 -9.48 28.23
CA GLN A 82 14.43 -10.47 28.82
C GLN A 82 14.92 -9.82 30.11
N ASP A 83 14.47 -10.35 31.25
CA ASP A 83 15.30 -10.65 32.44
C ASP A 83 14.38 -10.97 33.63
N GLY A 84 14.67 -12.10 34.29
CA GLY A 84 14.01 -12.60 35.49
C GLY A 84 13.74 -14.09 35.45
#